data_AF-T1J9M1-F1
#
_entry.id   AF-T1J9M1-F1
#
_cell.length_a   1.000
_cell.length_b   1.000
_cell.length_c   1.000
_cell.angle_alpha   90.00
_cell.angle_beta   90.00
_cell.angle_gamma   90.00
#
_symmetry.space_group_name_H-M   'P 1'
#
loop_
_entity.id
_entity.type
_entity.pdbx_description
1 polymer ?
#
loop_
_entity_poly.entity_id
_entity_poly.type
_entity_poly.pdbx_seq_one_letter_code
_entity_poly.pdbx_strand_id
1 'polypeptide(L)'
;MLARIVIAVVLVLMSFEAPAKATNLCFDQKKLDEETNSYLKLCPAESNTFLLMRCFYTKMAVLKKIQDKFRFDFVKMKEYYISRLKNNELKTKIEKELTACEWKNSKFTPRIFATEGGYCGCVLRHITEICYEKA
;
A
#
# COMPACT_ATOMS: atom_id res chain seq x y z
N MET A 1 0.93 33.16 24.32
CA MET A 1 -0.08 33.06 23.23
C MET A 1 0.42 32.10 22.14
N LEU A 2 0.58 30.80 22.43
CA LEU A 2 1.07 29.82 21.44
C LEU A 2 0.35 28.46 21.49
N ALA A 3 -0.73 28.33 22.27
CA ALA A 3 -1.47 27.08 22.44
C ALA A 3 -2.76 27.00 21.59
N ARG A 4 -3.07 28.02 20.78
CA ARG A 4 -4.35 28.12 20.07
C ARG A 4 -4.30 27.83 18.56
N ILE A 5 -3.11 27.61 17.99
CA ILE A 5 -2.96 27.35 16.54
C ILE A 5 -2.94 25.85 16.21
N VAL A 6 -2.67 24.97 17.19
CA VAL A 6 -2.56 23.51 16.95
C VAL A 6 -3.94 22.83 16.83
N ILE A 7 -5.01 23.46 17.31
CA ILE A 7 -6.35 22.83 17.33
C ILE A 7 -7.09 23.02 15.99
N ALA A 8 -6.77 24.05 15.22
CA ALA A 8 -7.45 24.35 13.96
C ALA A 8 -7.06 23.40 12.80
N VAL A 9 -5.83 22.85 12.81
CA VAL A 9 -5.39 21.91 11.76
C VAL A 9 -6.01 20.51 11.95
N VAL A 10 -6.41 20.16 13.18
CA VAL A 10 -7.08 18.88 13.48
C VAL A 10 -8.56 18.89 13.11
N LEU A 11 -9.21 20.06 13.13
CA LEU A 11 -10.66 20.20 12.91
C LEU A 11 -11.08 20.35 11.43
N VAL A 12 -10.20 20.83 10.54
CA VAL A 12 -10.51 20.96 9.10
C VAL A 12 -10.57 19.60 8.39
N LEU A 13 -10.14 18.51 9.02
CA LEU A 13 -10.25 17.14 8.50
C LEU A 13 -11.60 16.46 8.79
N MET A 14 -12.52 17.08 9.55
CA MET A 14 -13.81 16.46 9.93
C MET A 14 -15.04 16.97 9.17
N SER A 15 -14.86 17.78 8.11
CA SER A 15 -16.00 18.39 7.37
C SER A 15 -16.10 17.97 5.90
N PHE A 16 -15.42 16.89 5.50
CA PHE A 16 -15.86 16.14 4.34
C PHE A 16 -16.85 15.10 4.84
N GLU A 17 -18.09 15.18 4.37
CA GLU A 17 -19.05 14.07 4.39
C GLU A 17 -18.26 12.78 4.21
N ALA A 18 -18.19 11.95 5.26
CA ALA A 18 -17.46 10.70 5.17
C ALA A 18 -18.04 9.96 3.96
N PRO A 19 -17.30 9.82 2.84
CA PRO A 19 -17.82 9.11 1.69
C PRO A 19 -18.26 7.76 2.23
N ALA A 20 -19.51 7.38 1.97
CA ALA A 20 -20.13 6.17 2.51
C ALA A 20 -19.06 5.08 2.55
N LYS A 21 -18.67 4.67 3.77
CA LYS A 21 -17.43 3.90 4.01
C LYS A 21 -17.39 2.76 3.01
N ALA A 22 -16.54 2.86 1.99
CA ALA A 22 -16.44 1.85 0.97
C ALA A 22 -16.15 0.51 1.68
N THR A 23 -17.09 -0.42 1.63
CA THR A 23 -16.99 -1.66 2.40
C THR A 23 -15.84 -2.46 1.83
N ASN A 24 -14.79 -2.67 2.64
CA ASN A 24 -13.65 -3.50 2.24
C ASN A 24 -14.06 -4.98 2.30
N LEU A 25 -14.25 -5.58 1.13
CA LEU A 25 -14.64 -6.99 0.94
C LEU A 25 -13.46 -7.96 1.09
N CYS A 26 -12.23 -7.47 1.01
CA CYS A 26 -11.03 -8.30 0.91
C CYS A 26 -10.28 -8.44 2.23
N PHE A 27 -10.21 -7.37 3.02
CA PHE A 27 -9.29 -7.27 4.14
C PHE A 27 -10.00 -6.79 5.41
N ASP A 28 -9.53 -7.32 6.55
CA ASP A 28 -9.77 -6.70 7.84
C ASP A 28 -8.92 -5.42 7.91
N GLN A 29 -9.53 -4.28 7.62
CA GLN A 29 -8.82 -2.99 7.51
C GLN A 29 -8.05 -2.66 8.79
N LYS A 30 -8.62 -2.96 9.96
CA LYS A 30 -7.98 -2.69 11.25
C LYS A 30 -6.67 -3.48 11.38
N LYS A 31 -6.69 -4.77 11.04
CA LYS A 31 -5.48 -5.60 11.07
C LYS A 31 -4.44 -5.15 10.06
N LEU A 32 -4.88 -4.73 8.86
CA LEU A 32 -3.99 -4.22 7.82
C LEU A 32 -3.29 -2.93 8.28
N ASP A 33 -4.03 -2.02 8.92
CA ASP A 33 -3.49 -0.77 9.46
C ASP A 33 -2.52 -1.04 10.62
N GLU A 34 -2.86 -1.95 11.55
CA GLU A 34 -1.98 -2.35 12.66
C GLU A 34 -0.66 -2.94 12.16
N GLU A 35 -0.72 -3.82 11.17
CA GLU A 35 0.46 -4.43 10.56
C GLU A 35 1.31 -3.39 9.80
N THR A 36 0.67 -2.56 8.99
CA THR A 36 1.36 -1.49 8.24
C THR A 36 2.09 -0.55 9.20
N ASN A 37 1.42 -0.14 10.27
CA ASN A 37 2.00 0.70 11.31
C ASN A 37 3.16 0.01 12.05
N SER A 38 3.11 -1.31 12.24
CA SER A 38 4.20 -2.07 12.85
C SER A 38 5.48 -1.99 12.03
N TYR A 39 5.38 -2.04 10.70
CA TYR A 39 6.52 -1.89 9.80
C TYR A 39 7.00 -0.44 9.71
N LEU A 40 6.07 0.53 9.65
CA LEU A 40 6.42 1.95 9.58
C LEU A 40 7.15 2.43 10.84
N LYS A 41 6.84 1.87 12.02
CA LYS A 41 7.58 2.15 13.27
C LYS A 41 9.05 1.72 13.21
N LEU A 42 9.41 0.79 12.33
CA LEU A 42 10.80 0.35 12.12
C LEU A 42 11.57 1.24 11.14
N CYS A 43 10.90 2.24 10.56
CA CYS A 43 11.47 3.18 9.63
C CYS A 43 11.86 4.49 10.32
N PRO A 44 12.96 5.14 9.90
CA PRO A 44 13.26 6.48 10.34
C PRO A 44 12.12 7.42 9.97
N ALA A 45 11.89 8.45 10.79
CA ALA A 45 10.93 9.50 10.48
C ALA A 45 11.41 10.25 9.22
N GLU A 46 10.77 9.96 8.09
CA GLU A 46 11.10 10.53 6.79
C GLU A 46 9.91 11.31 6.25
N SER A 47 10.11 12.59 5.92
CA SER A 47 9.10 13.39 5.22
C SER A 47 9.00 13.03 3.73
N ASN A 48 10.00 12.34 3.20
CA ASN A 48 10.03 11.88 1.82
C ASN A 48 9.30 10.53 1.69
N THR A 49 8.13 10.55 1.06
CA THR A 49 7.29 9.36 0.83
C THR A 49 8.02 8.23 0.10
N PHE A 50 8.92 8.53 -0.83
CA PHE A 50 9.70 7.50 -1.53
C PHE A 50 10.67 6.77 -0.58
N LEU A 51 11.37 7.52 0.28
CA LEU A 51 12.28 6.93 1.26
C LEU A 51 11.52 6.10 2.30
N LEU A 52 10.35 6.59 2.73
CA LEU A 52 9.46 5.87 3.65
C LEU A 52 8.95 4.56 3.04
N MET A 53 8.43 4.59 1.81
CA MET A 53 7.95 3.40 1.10
C MET A 53 9.08 2.40 0.84
N ARG A 54 10.27 2.90 0.46
CA ARG A 54 11.46 2.06 0.30
C ARG A 54 11.80 1.33 1.61
N CYS A 55 11.80 2.05 2.74
CA CYS A 55 12.04 1.44 4.03
C CYS A 55 10.97 0.40 4.38
N PHE A 56 9.68 0.77 4.25
CA PHE A 56 8.54 -0.12 4.52
C PHE A 56 8.69 -1.46 3.80
N TYR A 57 8.92 -1.44 2.48
CA TYR A 57 9.09 -2.66 1.69
C TYR A 57 10.37 -3.44 2.01
N THR A 58 11.43 -2.75 2.46
CA THR A 58 12.62 -3.45 2.99
C THR A 58 12.32 -4.15 4.31
N LYS A 59 11.51 -3.55 5.20
CA LYS A 59 11.11 -4.17 6.48
C LYS A 59 10.13 -5.33 6.31
N MET A 60 9.26 -5.28 5.30
CA MET A 60 8.47 -6.43 4.86
C MET A 60 9.33 -7.52 4.17
N ALA A 61 10.61 -7.23 3.93
CA ALA A 61 11.54 -8.08 3.21
C ALA A 61 11.05 -8.48 1.81
N VAL A 62 10.30 -7.59 1.14
CA VAL A 62 9.94 -7.68 -0.29
C VAL A 62 10.85 -6.78 -1.15
N LEU A 63 11.65 -5.92 -0.54
CA LEU A 63 12.67 -5.11 -1.22
C LEU A 63 14.04 -5.37 -0.61
N LYS A 64 14.96 -5.95 -1.38
CA LYS A 64 16.32 -6.25 -0.93
C LYS A 64 17.34 -5.42 -1.69
N LYS A 65 18.35 -4.92 -0.98
CA LYS A 65 19.54 -4.35 -1.61
C LYS A 65 20.47 -5.50 -1.97
N ILE A 66 20.71 -5.71 -3.27
CA ILE A 66 21.67 -6.68 -3.79
C ILE A 66 22.72 -5.88 -4.55
N GLN A 67 23.96 -5.88 -4.05
CA GLN A 67 25.00 -4.93 -4.48
C GLN A 67 24.48 -3.48 -4.35
N ASP A 68 24.60 -2.67 -5.39
CA ASP A 68 24.10 -1.28 -5.41
C ASP A 68 22.69 -1.12 -5.98
N LYS A 69 21.97 -2.23 -6.19
CA LYS A 69 20.63 -2.22 -6.79
C LYS A 69 19.59 -2.79 -5.84
N PHE A 70 18.42 -2.17 -5.84
CA PHE A 70 17.26 -2.70 -5.13
C PHE A 70 16.48 -3.66 -6.02
N ARG A 71 16.26 -4.89 -5.53
CA ARG A 71 15.44 -5.93 -6.16
C ARG A 71 14.15 -6.08 -5.38
N PHE A 72 13.03 -5.94 -6.08
CA PHE A 72 11.70 -6.16 -5.54
C PHE A 72 11.28 -7.62 -5.79
N ASP A 73 10.74 -8.25 -4.77
CA ASP A 73 10.27 -9.62 -4.76
C ASP A 73 8.77 -9.64 -5.00
N PHE A 74 8.39 -9.73 -6.28
CA PHE A 74 6.99 -9.76 -6.70
C PHE A 74 6.25 -10.99 -6.19
N VAL A 75 6.94 -12.13 -6.09
CA VAL A 75 6.37 -13.39 -5.56
C VAL A 75 5.94 -13.18 -4.11
N LYS A 76 6.85 -12.65 -3.28
CA LYS A 76 6.55 -12.42 -1.87
C LYS A 76 5.49 -11.33 -1.66
N MET A 77 5.48 -10.28 -2.48
CA MET A 77 4.42 -9.28 -2.43
C MET A 77 3.06 -9.87 -2.82
N LYS A 78 3.04 -10.78 -3.80
CA LYS A 78 1.84 -11.50 -4.21
C LYS A 78 1.31 -12.41 -3.10
N GLU A 79 2.19 -13.20 -2.49
CA GLU A 79 1.86 -14.04 -1.33
C GLU A 79 1.32 -13.20 -0.16
N TYR A 80 1.88 -12.02 0.08
CA TYR A 80 1.40 -11.08 1.08
C TYR A 80 -0.07 -10.69 0.84
N TYR A 81 -0.45 -10.33 -0.38
CA TYR A 81 -1.85 -10.00 -0.67
C TYR A 81 -2.77 -11.24 -0.61
N ILE A 82 -2.38 -12.34 -1.25
CA ILE A 82 -3.22 -13.54 -1.38
C ILE A 82 -3.50 -14.19 -0.01
N SER A 83 -2.50 -14.24 0.88
CA SER A 83 -2.65 -14.83 2.22
C SER A 83 -3.67 -14.11 3.11
N ARG A 84 -4.01 -12.85 2.82
CA ARG A 84 -4.98 -12.04 3.59
C ARG A 84 -6.41 -12.16 3.08
N LEU A 85 -6.59 -12.69 1.87
CA LEU A 85 -7.91 -12.89 1.27
C LEU A 85 -8.53 -14.17 1.81
N LYS A 86 -9.78 -14.10 2.26
CA LYS A 86 -10.53 -15.29 2.72
C LYS A 86 -11.29 -15.98 1.58
N ASN A 87 -11.69 -15.22 0.56
CA ASN A 87 -12.51 -15.71 -0.56
C ASN A 87 -11.63 -16.18 -1.73
N ASN A 88 -11.80 -17.43 -2.17
CA ASN A 88 -11.05 -18.02 -3.28
C ASN A 88 -11.32 -17.32 -4.64
N GLU A 89 -12.51 -16.79 -4.85
CA GLU A 89 -12.81 -16.01 -6.06
C GLU A 89 -12.03 -14.69 -6.09
N LEU A 90 -11.97 -13.99 -4.95
CA LEU A 90 -11.20 -12.76 -4.80
C LEU A 90 -9.69 -13.02 -4.91
N LYS A 91 -9.20 -14.15 -4.38
CA LYS A 91 -7.81 -14.58 -4.56
C LYS A 91 -7.44 -14.68 -6.03
N THR A 92 -8.23 -15.41 -6.82
CA THR A 92 -7.97 -15.60 -8.25
C THR A 92 -8.00 -14.27 -9.02
N LYS A 93 -8.97 -13.40 -8.72
CA LYS A 93 -9.06 -12.06 -9.33
C LYS A 93 -7.83 -11.21 -9.01
N ILE A 94 -7.46 -11.11 -7.73
CA ILE A 94 -6.32 -10.31 -7.29
C ILE A 94 -5.00 -10.89 -7.81
N GLU A 95 -4.82 -12.21 -7.77
CA GLU A 95 -3.62 -12.86 -8.31
C GLU A 95 -3.39 -12.54 -9.80
N LYS A 96 -4.47 -12.57 -10.60
CA LYS A 96 -4.43 -12.22 -12.01
C LYS A 96 -3.97 -10.77 -12.21
N GLU A 97 -4.55 -9.83 -11.47
CA GLU A 97 -4.19 -8.41 -11.58
C GLU A 97 -2.76 -8.12 -11.10
N LEU A 98 -2.32 -8.76 -10.00
CA LEU A 98 -0.94 -8.63 -9.51
C LEU A 98 0.08 -9.10 -10.55
N THR A 99 -0.21 -10.19 -11.26
CA THR A 99 0.62 -10.73 -12.34
C THR A 99 0.67 -9.77 -13.54
N ALA A 100 -0.46 -9.17 -13.91
CA ALA A 100 -0.52 -8.16 -14.97
C ALA A 100 0.29 -6.89 -14.60
N CYS A 101 0.20 -6.44 -13.34
CA CYS A 101 0.97 -5.31 -12.83
C CYS A 101 2.48 -5.59 -12.80
N GLU A 102 2.90 -6.79 -12.44
CA GLU A 102 4.30 -7.23 -12.45
C GLU A 102 4.88 -7.16 -13.86
N TRP A 103 4.19 -7.74 -14.85
CA TRP A 103 4.66 -7.78 -16.24
C TRP A 103 5.00 -6.37 -16.78
N LYS A 104 4.17 -5.38 -16.43
CA LYS A 104 4.35 -3.97 -16.81
C LYS A 104 5.56 -3.29 -16.13
N ASN A 105 6.01 -3.79 -14.98
CA ASN A 105 6.95 -3.09 -14.08
C ASN A 105 8.27 -3.80 -13.79
N SER A 106 8.46 -5.02 -14.30
CA SER A 106 9.57 -5.94 -13.98
C SER A 106 11.01 -5.41 -14.16
N LYS A 107 11.22 -4.21 -14.72
CA LYS A 107 12.54 -3.73 -15.13
C LYS A 107 13.14 -2.58 -14.30
N PHE A 108 12.37 -1.83 -13.49
CA PHE A 108 12.89 -0.61 -12.85
C PHE A 108 12.28 -0.28 -11.47
N THR A 109 13.08 -0.29 -10.41
CA THR A 109 12.68 0.05 -9.03
C THR A 109 12.04 1.44 -8.87
N PRO A 110 12.51 2.52 -9.53
CA PRO A 110 11.83 3.81 -9.46
C PRO A 110 10.39 3.75 -9.97
N ARG A 111 10.13 2.91 -10.98
CA ARG A 111 8.76 2.68 -11.48
C ARG A 111 7.93 1.89 -10.49
N ILE A 112 8.50 0.99 -9.70
CA ILE A 112 7.73 0.21 -8.71
C ILE A 112 6.96 1.14 -7.76
N PHE A 113 7.61 2.20 -7.28
CA PHE A 113 7.06 3.14 -6.31
C PHE A 113 6.33 4.34 -6.91
N ALA A 114 6.26 4.43 -8.24
CA ALA A 114 5.51 5.51 -8.88
C ALA A 114 4.02 5.34 -8.58
N THR A 115 3.40 6.40 -8.08
CA THR A 115 1.95 6.48 -7.80
C THR A 115 1.14 6.28 -9.08
N GLU A 116 1.66 6.75 -10.22
CA GLU A 116 1.08 6.55 -11.54
C GLU A 116 1.99 5.69 -12.42
N GLY A 117 1.40 4.68 -13.07
CA GLY A 117 2.10 3.80 -14.01
C GLY A 117 3.05 2.78 -13.37
N GLY A 118 3.30 2.90 -12.06
CA GLY A 118 4.12 1.98 -11.28
C GLY A 118 3.41 0.71 -10.82
N TYR A 119 4.17 -0.22 -10.24
CA TYR A 119 3.61 -1.46 -9.70
C TYR A 119 2.66 -1.14 -8.54
N CYS A 120 3.10 -0.35 -7.56
CA CYS A 120 2.27 0.02 -6.41
C CYS A 120 0.98 0.74 -6.83
N GLY A 121 1.07 1.69 -7.78
CA GLY A 121 -0.11 2.37 -8.32
C GLY A 121 -1.07 1.43 -9.07
N CYS A 122 -0.52 0.52 -9.90
CA CYS A 122 -1.30 -0.50 -10.61
C CYS A 122 -2.06 -1.42 -9.62
N VAL A 123 -1.34 -1.94 -8.62
CA VAL A 123 -1.92 -2.81 -7.60
C VAL A 123 -2.98 -2.07 -6.79
N LEU A 124 -2.69 -0.84 -6.33
CA LEU A 124 -3.63 -0.04 -5.56
C LEU A 124 -4.94 0.19 -6.31
N ARG A 125 -4.86 0.51 -7.60
CA ARG A 125 -6.05 0.69 -8.45
C ARG A 125 -6.88 -0.59 -8.53
N HIS A 126 -6.28 -1.72 -8.89
CA HIS A 126 -7.00 -2.98 -9.05
C HIS A 126 -7.55 -3.53 -7.73
N ILE A 127 -6.80 -3.39 -6.64
CA ILE A 127 -7.29 -3.73 -5.30
C ILE A 127 -8.47 -2.84 -4.93
N THR A 128 -8.40 -1.54 -5.21
CA THR A 128 -9.53 -0.63 -4.92
C THR A 128 -10.78 -1.06 -5.70
N GLU A 129 -10.64 -1.38 -6.98
CA GLU A 129 -11.74 -1.81 -7.84
C GLU A 129 -12.36 -3.16 -7.42
N ILE A 130 -11.54 -4.10 -6.94
CA ILE A 130 -12.01 -5.46 -6.58
C ILE A 130 -12.51 -5.50 -5.14
N CYS A 131 -11.83 -4.81 -4.23
CA CYS A 131 -12.02 -4.96 -2.79
C CYS A 131 -12.95 -3.94 -2.16
N TYR A 132 -13.29 -2.86 -2.86
CA TYR A 132 -14.12 -1.80 -2.31
C TYR A 132 -15.35 -1.61 -3.19
N GLU A 133 -16.53 -1.72 -2.56
CA GLU A 133 -17.78 -1.34 -3.23
C GLU A 133 -17.75 0.17 -3.51
N LYS A 134 -18.11 0.54 -4.74
CA LYS A 134 -18.35 1.94 -5.08
C LYS A 134 -19.65 2.35 -4.37
N ALA A 135 -19.56 3.43 -3.59
CA ALA A 135 -20.71 4.08 -2.97
C ALA A 135 -21.76 4.49 -4.01
#